data_AF-F9QA20-F1
#
_entry.id   AF-F9QA20-F1
#
_cell.length_a   1.000
_cell.length_b   1.000
_cell.length_c   1.000
_cell.angle_alpha   90.00
_cell.angle_beta   90.00
_cell.angle_gamma   90.00
#
_symmetry.space_group_name_H-M   'P 1'
#
loop_
_entity.id
_entity.type
_entity.pdbx_description
1 polymer ?
#
loop_
_entity_poly.entity_id
_entity_poly.type
_entity_poly.pdbx_seq_one_letter_code
_entity_poly.pdbx_strand_id
1 'polypeptide(L)'
;MKYLKVLSIATLVTLAAACSQNDKPKQMEKKPSTSLVKNAVYNCGGKTLTVNYTFEGKTPISATAYLDNQRIAREMPFDDSYKSLPTFKLDNHRLTLDDGFGPETATTTDVVTLTEATKASDKILAKNCMINAEATAKANQ
;
A
#
# COMPACT_ATOMS: atom_id res chain seq x y z
N MET A 1 21.10 26.32 50.65
CA MET A 1 21.46 25.72 51.94
C MET A 1 21.86 24.27 51.69
N LYS A 2 22.98 23.85 52.28
CA LYS A 2 23.43 22.45 52.38
C LYS A 2 22.53 21.67 53.37
N TYR A 3 22.90 20.41 53.61
CA TYR A 3 22.43 19.47 54.65
C TYR A 3 21.35 18.49 54.13
N LEU A 4 21.40 17.18 54.33
CA LEU A 4 22.38 16.32 55.01
C LEU A 4 22.14 14.86 54.58
N LYS A 5 23.22 14.08 54.53
CA LYS A 5 23.29 12.61 54.63
C LYS A 5 22.26 12.02 55.62
N VAL A 6 21.76 10.80 55.36
CA VAL A 6 21.85 9.65 56.30
C VAL A 6 21.73 8.32 55.52
N LEU A 7 22.58 7.37 55.93
CA LEU A 7 22.78 5.99 55.51
C LEU A 7 21.81 4.99 56.18
N SER A 8 21.76 3.78 55.58
CA SER A 8 21.37 2.47 56.15
C SER A 8 19.86 2.22 56.28
N ILE A 9 19.31 1.05 55.98
CA ILE A 9 19.67 -0.28 56.51
C ILE A 9 19.37 -1.37 55.46
N ALA A 10 20.31 -2.31 55.34
CA ALA A 10 20.16 -3.55 54.57
C ALA A 10 19.17 -4.50 55.28
N THR A 11 18.19 -5.03 54.54
CA THR A 11 17.46 -6.23 54.92
C THR A 11 17.68 -7.30 53.87
N LEU A 12 18.44 -8.32 54.26
CA LEU A 12 18.56 -9.59 53.56
C LEU A 12 17.19 -10.28 53.57
N VAL A 13 16.63 -10.57 52.40
CA VAL A 13 15.62 -11.61 52.24
C VAL A 13 16.08 -12.57 51.14
N THR A 14 16.10 -13.82 51.57
CA THR A 14 16.44 -15.10 50.96
C THR A 14 16.10 -15.28 49.48
N LEU A 15 17.01 -15.95 48.76
CA LEU A 15 16.81 -16.51 47.43
C LEU A 15 15.67 -17.54 47.42
N ALA A 16 14.73 -17.37 46.49
CA ALA A 16 13.93 -18.44 45.93
C ALA A 16 13.86 -18.28 44.41
N ALA A 17 13.92 -19.41 43.72
CA ALA A 17 14.22 -19.55 42.32
C ALA A 17 13.12 -19.06 41.37
N ALA A 18 13.58 -18.60 40.20
CA ALA A 18 13.02 -18.82 38.86
C ALA A 18 11.52 -18.58 38.62
N CYS A 19 11.22 -17.47 37.92
CA CYS A 19 10.56 -17.39 36.61
C CYS A 19 9.78 -16.08 36.50
N SER A 20 10.40 -15.06 35.89
CA SER A 20 9.72 -13.82 35.51
C SER A 20 8.69 -14.13 34.42
N GLN A 21 7.41 -14.04 34.77
CA GLN A 21 6.33 -13.89 33.78
C GLN A 21 6.35 -12.45 33.27
N ASN A 22 7.09 -12.24 32.18
CA ASN A 22 6.87 -11.09 31.32
C ASN A 22 5.71 -11.44 30.38
N ASP A 23 4.51 -10.97 30.70
CA ASP A 23 3.41 -10.87 29.74
C ASP A 23 3.80 -9.85 28.66
N LYS A 24 4.47 -10.32 27.62
CA LYS A 24 4.55 -9.61 26.35
C LYS A 24 3.24 -9.85 25.60
N PRO A 25 2.56 -8.81 25.09
CA PRO A 25 1.42 -9.01 24.21
C PRO A 25 1.88 -9.88 23.04
N LYS A 26 1.18 -11.00 22.83
CA LYS A 26 1.34 -11.86 21.65
C LYS A 26 1.25 -10.97 20.42
N GLN A 27 2.39 -10.62 19.84
CA GLN A 27 2.40 -10.25 18.43
C GLN A 27 1.84 -11.49 17.72
N MET A 28 0.62 -11.36 17.20
CA MET A 28 0.14 -12.30 16.20
C MET A 28 1.15 -12.21 15.07
N GLU A 29 2.03 -13.22 15.02
CA GLU A 29 2.97 -13.42 13.93
C GLU A 29 2.11 -13.53 12.67
N LYS A 30 1.98 -12.41 11.94
CA LYS A 30 1.29 -12.36 10.64
C LYS A 30 2.10 -13.33 9.78
N LYS A 31 1.56 -14.54 9.58
CA LYS A 31 2.06 -15.51 8.59
C LYS A 31 2.51 -14.72 7.37
N PRO A 32 3.72 -14.93 6.82
CA PRO A 32 4.18 -14.17 5.67
C PRO A 32 3.15 -14.36 4.55
N SER A 33 2.30 -13.35 4.35
CA SER A 33 1.38 -13.33 3.23
C SER A 33 2.27 -13.06 2.03
N THR A 34 2.46 -14.05 1.18
CA THR A 34 3.22 -13.88 -0.06
C THR A 34 2.50 -12.83 -0.89
N SER A 35 3.04 -11.61 -0.90
CA SER A 35 2.51 -10.52 -1.71
C SER A 35 2.85 -10.78 -3.17
N LEU A 36 1.84 -10.75 -4.03
CA LEU A 36 2.00 -10.80 -5.49
C LEU A 36 2.03 -9.38 -6.03
N VAL A 37 3.02 -9.07 -6.87
CA VAL A 37 3.09 -7.79 -7.60
C VAL A 37 2.85 -8.05 -9.08
N LYS A 38 1.98 -7.24 -9.69
CA LYS A 38 1.74 -7.21 -11.15
C LYS A 38 1.98 -5.80 -11.66
N ASN A 39 2.79 -5.68 -12.70
CA ASN A 39 3.04 -4.40 -13.36
C ASN A 39 2.14 -4.29 -14.59
N ALA A 40 1.46 -3.16 -14.77
CA ALA A 40 0.66 -2.89 -15.96
C ALA A 40 1.12 -1.56 -16.57
N VAL A 41 1.30 -1.56 -17.89
CA VAL A 41 1.70 -0.39 -18.65
C VAL A 41 0.55 -0.02 -19.58
N TYR A 42 0.15 1.24 -19.57
CA TYR A 42 -1.01 1.77 -20.27
C TYR A 42 -0.61 2.89 -21.24
N ASN A 43 -1.35 2.99 -22.34
CA ASN A 43 -1.33 4.15 -23.23
C ASN A 43 -2.57 5.03 -22.96
N CYS A 44 -2.33 6.27 -22.56
CA CYS A 44 -3.35 7.24 -22.15
C CYS A 44 -3.42 8.42 -23.12
N GLY A 45 -3.55 8.18 -24.42
CA GLY A 45 -3.64 9.24 -25.43
C GLY A 45 -2.37 10.08 -25.55
N GLY A 46 -1.21 9.41 -25.61
CA GLY A 46 0.11 10.05 -25.76
C GLY A 46 0.92 10.15 -24.47
N LYS A 47 0.33 9.77 -23.33
CA LYS A 47 1.04 9.57 -22.06
C LYS A 47 1.20 8.08 -21.78
N THR A 48 2.28 7.73 -21.08
CA THR A 48 2.48 6.38 -20.57
C THR A 48 2.18 6.36 -19.08
N LEU A 49 1.20 5.56 -18.67
CA LEU A 49 0.94 5.30 -17.26
C LEU A 49 1.45 3.89 -16.94
N THR A 50 2.31 3.75 -15.95
CA THR A 50 2.73 2.46 -15.39
C THR A 50 2.16 2.34 -13.99
N VAL A 51 1.53 1.21 -13.69
CA VAL A 51 0.98 0.93 -12.37
C VAL A 51 1.49 -0.41 -11.85
N ASN A 52 2.01 -0.40 -10.63
CA ASN A 52 2.40 -1.60 -9.92
C ASN A 52 1.30 -1.93 -8.90
N TYR A 53 0.61 -3.03 -9.12
CA TYR A 53 -0.46 -3.52 -8.25
C TYR A 53 0.07 -4.57 -7.30
N THR A 54 -0.23 -4.41 -6.01
CA THR A 54 0.09 -5.36 -4.97
C THR A 54 -1.18 -6.10 -4.56
N PHE A 55 -1.08 -7.43 -4.44
CA PHE A 55 -2.14 -8.31 -3.99
C PHE A 55 -1.68 -9.15 -2.80
N GLU A 56 -2.59 -9.44 -1.88
CA GLU A 56 -2.47 -10.54 -0.91
C GLU A 56 -3.46 -11.64 -1.33
N GLY A 57 -2.94 -12.73 -1.90
CA GLY A 57 -3.78 -13.75 -2.51
C GLY A 57 -4.59 -13.20 -3.70
N LYS A 58 -5.92 -13.20 -3.59
CA LYS A 58 -6.83 -12.63 -4.60
C LYS A 58 -7.25 -11.19 -4.29
N THR A 59 -6.85 -10.65 -3.14
CA THR A 59 -7.30 -9.35 -2.66
C THR A 59 -6.35 -8.25 -3.14
N PRO A 60 -6.83 -7.23 -3.86
CA PRO A 60 -6.02 -6.06 -4.18
C PRO A 60 -5.70 -5.27 -2.90
N ILE A 61 -4.45 -4.88 -2.73
CA ILE A 61 -3.96 -4.18 -1.54
C ILE A 61 -3.58 -2.75 -1.86
N SER A 62 -2.75 -2.54 -2.89
CA SER A 62 -2.30 -1.20 -3.23
C SER A 62 -1.90 -1.04 -4.70
N ALA A 63 -1.84 0.21 -5.15
CA ALA A 63 -1.36 0.61 -6.46
C ALA A 63 -0.31 1.72 -6.35
N THR A 64 0.83 1.59 -7.04
CA THR A 64 1.80 2.67 -7.20
C THR A 64 1.79 3.12 -8.66
N ALA A 65 1.57 4.41 -8.90
CA ALA A 65 1.39 4.95 -10.25
C ALA A 65 2.55 5.86 -10.68
N TYR A 66 2.97 5.68 -11.92
CA TYR A 66 4.00 6.46 -12.60
C TYR A 66 3.44 7.00 -13.90
N LEU A 67 3.43 8.32 -14.09
CA LEU A 67 3.02 8.96 -15.33
C LEU A 67 4.26 9.49 -16.03
N ASP A 68 4.49 9.08 -17.28
CA ASP A 68 5.66 9.43 -18.08
C ASP A 68 6.98 9.20 -17.31
N ASN A 69 7.09 8.03 -16.65
CA ASN A 69 8.18 7.60 -15.77
C ASN A 69 8.37 8.40 -14.46
N GLN A 70 7.53 9.41 -14.20
CA GLN A 70 7.52 10.12 -12.92
C GLN A 70 6.53 9.47 -11.96
N ARG A 71 6.97 9.09 -10.76
CA ARG A 71 6.07 8.60 -9.71
C ARG A 71 5.16 9.74 -9.25
N ILE A 72 3.86 9.55 -9.35
CA ILE A 72 2.84 10.54 -8.96
C ILE A 72 2.09 10.15 -7.68
N ALA A 73 1.96 8.84 -7.41
CA ALA A 73 1.32 8.33 -6.21
C ALA A 73 1.99 7.02 -5.78
N ARG A 74 2.12 6.82 -4.47
CA ARG A 74 2.75 5.65 -3.86
C ARG A 74 1.70 4.87 -3.07
N GLU A 75 1.71 3.55 -3.23
CA GLU A 75 0.99 2.61 -2.36
C GLU A 75 -0.46 3.04 -2.05
N MET A 76 -1.18 3.51 -3.06
CA MET A 76 -2.59 3.88 -2.91
C MET A 76 -3.37 2.65 -2.48
N PRO A 77 -4.00 2.62 -1.28
CA PRO A 77 -4.77 1.47 -0.86
C PRO A 77 -5.99 1.26 -1.75
N PHE A 78 -6.41 0.00 -1.87
CA PHE A 78 -7.68 -0.33 -2.49
C PHE A 78 -8.83 0.27 -1.66
N ASP A 79 -9.74 0.97 -2.32
CA ASP A 79 -10.88 1.65 -1.71
C ASP A 79 -12.16 0.84 -1.99
N ASP A 80 -12.56 0.03 -1.01
CA ASP A 80 -13.75 -0.84 -1.09
C ASP A 80 -15.08 -0.08 -0.88
N SER A 81 -15.02 1.21 -0.56
CA SER A 81 -16.21 2.06 -0.44
C SER A 81 -16.80 2.44 -1.80
N TYR A 82 -15.98 2.43 -2.86
CA TYR A 82 -16.40 2.68 -4.25
C TYR A 82 -16.93 1.39 -4.89
N LYS A 83 -18.26 1.19 -4.83
CA LYS A 83 -18.89 -0.05 -5.29
C LYS A 83 -19.10 -0.18 -6.80
N SER A 84 -18.94 0.91 -7.56
CA SER A 84 -19.21 0.88 -9.01
C SER A 84 -18.04 0.35 -9.82
N LEU A 85 -16.82 0.77 -9.47
CA LEU A 85 -15.59 0.43 -10.21
C LEU A 85 -14.41 0.26 -9.24
N PRO A 86 -13.51 -0.71 -9.50
CA PRO A 86 -12.32 -0.91 -8.68
C PRO A 86 -11.50 0.37 -8.61
N THR A 87 -11.21 0.81 -7.38
CA THR A 87 -10.59 2.13 -7.13
C THR A 87 -9.47 2.00 -6.12
N PHE A 88 -8.37 2.70 -6.37
CA PHE A 88 -7.28 2.91 -5.43
C PHE A 88 -7.17 4.39 -5.12
N LYS A 89 -6.99 4.75 -3.85
CA LYS A 89 -7.00 6.16 -3.43
C LYS A 89 -6.06 6.42 -2.27
N LEU A 90 -5.21 7.44 -2.40
CA LEU A 90 -4.42 7.99 -1.29
C LEU A 90 -4.31 9.50 -1.44
N ASP A 91 -4.46 10.21 -0.33
CA ASP A 91 -4.47 11.67 -0.28
C ASP A 91 -5.45 12.23 -1.33
N ASN A 92 -4.92 12.99 -2.29
CA ASN A 92 -5.68 13.59 -3.37
C ASN A 92 -5.71 12.73 -4.64
N HIS A 93 -4.98 11.62 -4.70
CA HIS A 93 -4.90 10.80 -5.91
C HIS A 93 -5.95 9.71 -5.90
N ARG A 94 -6.60 9.51 -7.05
CA ARG A 94 -7.54 8.41 -7.27
C ARG A 94 -7.30 7.77 -8.62
N LEU A 95 -7.03 6.46 -8.60
CA LEU A 95 -6.95 5.60 -9.77
C LEU A 95 -8.21 4.74 -9.82
N THR A 96 -8.95 4.83 -10.92
CA THR A 96 -10.17 4.05 -11.15
C THR A 96 -9.98 3.20 -12.38
N LEU A 97 -10.30 1.92 -12.25
CA LEU A 97 -10.14 0.88 -13.26
C LEU A 97 -11.48 0.49 -13.85
N ASP A 98 -11.43 -0.25 -14.95
CA ASP A 98 -12.60 -0.97 -15.43
C ASP A 98 -12.97 -2.13 -14.49
N ASP A 99 -14.11 -2.76 -14.73
CA ASP A 99 -14.62 -3.83 -13.87
C ASP A 99 -13.74 -5.10 -13.84
N GLY A 100 -14.06 -6.03 -12.93
CA GLY A 100 -13.41 -7.34 -12.89
C GLY A 100 -11.94 -7.36 -12.45
N PHE A 101 -11.47 -6.35 -11.71
CA PHE A 101 -10.06 -6.25 -11.31
C PHE A 101 -9.63 -7.30 -10.26
N GLY A 102 -8.52 -7.99 -10.54
CA GLY A 102 -7.91 -9.01 -9.70
C GLY A 102 -6.53 -9.43 -10.22
N PRO A 103 -5.83 -10.38 -9.56
CA PRO A 103 -4.46 -10.73 -9.92
C PRO A 103 -4.30 -11.31 -11.34
N GLU A 104 -5.34 -11.98 -11.86
CA GLU A 104 -5.35 -12.56 -13.22
C GLU A 104 -5.70 -11.53 -14.30
N THR A 105 -6.38 -10.45 -13.93
CA THR A 105 -6.85 -9.41 -14.85
C THR A 105 -6.05 -8.12 -14.74
N ALA A 106 -5.14 -8.00 -13.77
CA ALA A 106 -4.35 -6.80 -13.52
C ALA A 106 -3.55 -6.30 -14.73
N THR A 107 -3.19 -7.19 -15.66
CA THR A 107 -2.42 -6.88 -16.88
C THR A 107 -3.30 -6.75 -18.12
N THR A 108 -4.63 -6.81 -17.98
CA THR A 108 -5.60 -6.72 -19.08
C THR A 108 -6.76 -5.77 -18.80
N THR A 109 -6.99 -5.39 -17.54
CA THR A 109 -7.99 -4.40 -17.14
C THR A 109 -7.46 -3.00 -17.40
N ASP A 110 -8.24 -2.21 -18.14
CA ASP A 110 -7.93 -0.83 -18.49
C ASP A 110 -8.11 0.14 -17.30
N VAL A 111 -7.44 1.29 -17.39
CA VAL A 111 -7.61 2.40 -16.46
C VAL A 111 -8.62 3.39 -17.03
N VAL A 112 -9.73 3.58 -16.32
CA VAL A 112 -10.76 4.57 -16.68
C VAL A 112 -10.22 5.98 -16.47
N THR A 113 -9.73 6.27 -15.26
CA THR A 113 -9.17 7.58 -14.91
C THR A 113 -8.13 7.50 -13.82
N LEU A 114 -7.19 8.44 -13.87
CA LEU A 114 -6.30 8.80 -12.80
C LEU A 114 -6.44 10.31 -12.55
N THR A 115 -6.82 10.68 -11.34
CA THR A 115 -7.15 12.05 -10.96
C THR A 115 -6.35 12.51 -9.74
N GLU A 116 -6.18 13.83 -9.63
CA GLU A 116 -5.67 14.53 -8.46
C GLU A 116 -6.71 15.57 -8.02
N ALA A 117 -7.28 15.38 -6.85
CA ALA A 117 -8.18 16.35 -6.24
C ALA A 117 -7.41 17.62 -5.85
N THR A 118 -7.95 18.78 -6.22
CA THR A 118 -7.41 20.08 -5.79
C THR A 118 -8.49 20.85 -5.02
N LYS A 119 -8.11 21.99 -4.42
CA LYS A 119 -9.08 22.86 -3.74
C LYS A 119 -10.16 23.42 -4.68
N ALA A 120 -9.86 23.54 -5.98
CA ALA A 120 -10.76 24.15 -6.95
C ALA A 120 -11.58 23.10 -7.71
N SER A 121 -10.94 22.03 -8.17
CA SER A 121 -11.57 20.93 -8.90
C SER A 121 -10.63 19.73 -9.02
N ASP A 122 -11.19 18.56 -9.31
CA ASP A 122 -10.38 17.38 -9.65
C ASP A 122 -9.70 17.58 -11.01
N LYS A 123 -8.38 17.38 -11.04
CA LYS A 123 -7.57 17.40 -12.25
C LYS A 123 -7.44 15.98 -12.79
N ILE A 124 -7.77 15.78 -14.06
CA ILE A 124 -7.52 14.51 -14.76
C ILE A 124 -6.04 14.48 -15.17
N LEU A 125 -5.28 13.54 -14.61
CA LEU A 125 -3.87 13.32 -14.97
C LEU A 125 -3.74 12.35 -16.15
N ALA A 126 -4.60 11.34 -16.20
CA ALA A 126 -4.70 10.39 -17.30
C ALA A 126 -6.14 9.85 -17.39
N LYS A 127 -6.60 9.50 -18.60
CA LYS A 127 -7.97 9.03 -18.85
C LYS A 127 -8.00 8.07 -20.04
N ASN A 128 -8.95 7.13 -20.03
CA ASN A 128 -9.17 6.15 -21.10
C ASN A 128 -7.86 5.45 -21.49
N CYS A 129 -7.17 4.95 -20.47
CA CYS A 129 -5.84 4.36 -20.55
C CYS A 129 -5.96 2.88 -20.88
N MET A 130 -5.64 2.51 -22.12
CA MET A 130 -5.71 1.13 -22.56
C MET A 130 -4.41 0.39 -22.25
N ILE A 131 -4.51 -0.89 -21.90
CA ILE A 131 -3.35 -1.75 -21.71
C ILE A 131 -2.45 -1.75 -22.96
N ASN A 132 -1.17 -1.49 -22.75
CA ASN A 132 -0.11 -1.79 -23.70
C ASN A 132 0.40 -3.20 -23.39
N ALA A 133 -0.11 -4.19 -24.13
CA ALA A 133 0.19 -5.61 -23.88
C ALA A 133 1.69 -5.93 -24.01
N GLU A 134 2.38 -5.34 -24.98
CA GLU A 134 3.81 -5.58 -25.21
C GLU A 134 4.66 -5.03 -24.06
N ALA A 135 4.44 -3.75 -23.71
CA ALA A 135 5.19 -3.11 -22.62
C ALA A 135 4.86 -3.76 -21.27
N THR A 136 3.60 -4.17 -21.07
CA THR A 136 3.17 -4.90 -19.88
C THR A 136 3.85 -6.27 -19.78
N ALA A 137 3.89 -7.05 -20.86
CA ALA A 137 4.59 -8.33 -20.88
C ALA A 137 6.07 -8.14 -20.53
N LYS A 138 6.74 -7.14 -21.13
CA LYS A 138 8.14 -6.81 -20.85
C LYS A 138 8.38 -6.40 -19.39
N ALA A 139 7.44 -5.70 -18.76
CA ALA A 139 7.54 -5.26 -17.36
C ALA A 139 7.36 -6.39 -16.33
N ASN A 140 6.95 -7.60 -16.75
CA ASN A 140 6.75 -8.76 -15.89
C ASN A 140 7.62 -9.97 -16.27
N GLN A 141 8.61 -9.78 -17.16
CA GLN A 141 9.68 -10.76 -17.42
C GLN A 141 10.77 -10.65 -16.36
#